data_AF-A0A1V5QX57-F1
#
_entry.id   AF-A0A1V5QX57-F1
#
_cell.length_a   1.000
_cell.length_b   1.000
_cell.length_c   1.000
_cell.angle_alpha   90.00
_cell.angle_beta   90.00
_cell.angle_gamma   90.00
#
_symmetry.space_group_name_H-M   'P 1'
#
loop_
_entity.id
_entity.type
_entity.pdbx_description
1 polymer ?
#
loop_
_entity_poly.entity_id
_entity_poly.type
_entity_poly.pdbx_seq_one_letter_code
_entity_poly.pdbx_strand_id
1 'polypeptide(L)' 'MKKLKDKELCKLVKDDALAELFEAYRNLVVNPTHLCIKCGRVSNDKKRLCKPEKLDD' A
#
# COMPACT_ATOMS: atom_id res chain seq x y z
N MET A 1 0.67 -19.77 6.40
CA MET A 1 0.17 -18.40 6.55
C MET A 1 0.83 -17.50 5.53
N LYS A 2 0.11 -17.01 4.52
CA LYS A 2 0.63 -16.07 3.52
C LYS A 2 0.82 -14.71 4.21
N LYS A 3 1.99 -14.09 4.09
CA LYS A 3 2.29 -12.76 4.66
C LYS A 3 2.49 -11.76 3.52
N LEU A 4 2.11 -10.51 3.74
CA LEU A 4 2.42 -9.42 2.81
C LEU A 4 3.93 -9.31 2.61
N LYS A 5 4.37 -9.48 1.36
CA LYS A 5 5.78 -9.28 0.99
C LYS A 5 6.17 -7.82 1.26
N ASP A 6 7.42 -7.57 1.61
CA ASP A 6 7.95 -6.22 1.74
C ASP A 6 8.18 -5.62 0.34
N LYS A 7 7.08 -5.13 -0.25
CA LYS A 7 7.02 -4.57 -1.60
C LYS A 7 6.02 -3.42 -1.62
N GLU A 8 6.13 -2.62 -2.68
CA GLU A 8 5.21 -1.53 -2.98
C GLU A 8 3.78 -2.08 -3.22
N LEU A 9 2.75 -1.34 -2.80
CA LEU A 9 1.34 -1.71 -2.95
C LEU A 9 0.98 -2.04 -4.40
N CYS A 10 1.53 -1.32 -5.37
CA CYS A 10 1.28 -1.58 -6.79
C CYS A 10 1.78 -2.97 -7.24
N LYS A 11 2.86 -3.49 -6.62
CA LYS A 11 3.38 -4.84 -6.88
C LYS A 11 2.57 -5.88 -6.11
N LEU A 12 2.11 -5.55 -4.91
CA LEU A 12 1.25 -6.42 -4.11
C LEU A 12 -0.08 -6.71 -4.81
N VAL A 13 -0.71 -5.69 -5.40
CA VAL A 13 -1.93 -5.88 -6.21
C VAL A 13 -1.67 -6.77 -7.43
N LYS A 14 -0.51 -6.64 -8.07
CA LYS A 14 -0.12 -7.51 -9.20
C LYS A 14 0.15 -8.97 -8.80
N ASP A 15 0.50 -9.20 -7.54
CA ASP A 15 0.77 -10.53 -6.95
C ASP A 15 -0.51 -11.12 -6.32
N ASP A 16 -1.70 -10.60 -6.67
CA ASP A 16 -3.01 -10.99 -6.15
C ASP A 16 -3.22 -10.79 -4.63
N ALA A 17 -2.29 -10.10 -3.96
CA ALA A 17 -2.34 -9.91 -2.51
C ALA A 17 -3.55 -9.07 -2.04
N LEU A 18 -4.18 -8.30 -2.93
CA LEU A 18 -5.42 -7.59 -2.60
C LEU A 18 -6.59 -8.56 -2.38
N ALA A 19 -6.70 -9.60 -3.21
CA ALA A 19 -7.75 -10.60 -3.09
C ALA A 19 -7.42 -11.62 -1.99
N GLU A 20 -6.18 -12.09 -1.93
CA GLU A 20 -5.77 -13.13 -0.98
C GLU A 20 -5.52 -12.61 0.44
N LEU A 21 -5.13 -11.34 0.59
CA LEU A 21 -4.74 -10.73 1.87
C LEU A 21 -5.46 -9.39 2.08
N PHE A 22 -6.75 -9.35 1.74
CA PHE A 22 -7.56 -8.14 1.77
C PHE A 22 -7.52 -7.41 3.12
N GLU A 23 -7.67 -8.11 4.25
CA GLU A 23 -7.63 -7.48 5.57
C GLU A 23 -6.28 -6.81 5.87
N ALA A 24 -5.19 -7.48 5.53
CA ALA A 24 -3.86 -6.98 5.79
C ALA A 24 -3.53 -5.80 4.82
N TYR A 25 -3.99 -5.87 3.57
CA TYR A 25 -3.89 -4.76 2.62
C TYR A 25 -4.75 -3.57 3.07
N ARG A 26 -5.97 -3.82 3.57
CA ARG A 26 -6.87 -2.79 4.10
C ARG A 26 -6.21 -2.01 5.24
N ASN A 27 -5.52 -2.69 6.14
CA ASN A 27 -4.78 -2.04 7.23
C ASN A 27 -3.68 -1.08 6.73
N LEU A 28 -3.12 -1.32 5.54
CA LEU A 28 -2.13 -0.41 4.94
C LEU A 28 -2.76 0.87 4.37
N VAL A 29 -4.06 0.87 4.07
CA VAL A 29 -4.74 1.98 3.37
C VAL A 29 -5.81 2.69 4.19
N VAL A 30 -6.21 2.14 5.35
CA VAL A 30 -7.34 2.66 6.16
C VAL A 30 -7.07 4.02 6.81
N ASN A 31 -5.81 4.34 7.13
CA ASN A 31 -5.38 5.63 7.68
C ASN A 31 -4.15 6.13 6.91
N PRO A 32 -4.32 6.50 5.64
CA PRO A 32 -3.19 6.80 4.80
C PRO A 32 -2.52 8.10 5.23
N THR A 33 -1.22 8.04 5.43
CA THR A 33 -0.39 9.21 5.76
C THR A 33 0.40 9.70 4.55
N HIS A 34 0.48 8.86 3.51
CA HIS A 34 1.21 9.14 2.28
C HIS A 34 0.38 8.72 1.06
N LEU A 35 0.43 9.52 0.00
CA LEU A 35 -0.11 9.24 -1.32
C LEU A 35 1.04 9.00 -2.29
N CYS A 36 0.95 7.98 -3.14
CA CYS A 36 1.91 7.80 -4.21
C CYS A 36 1.55 8.68 -5.41
N ILE A 37 2.29 9.76 -5.66
CA ILE A 37 2.03 10.66 -6.79
C ILE A 37 2.24 10.00 -8.17
N LYS A 38 2.97 8.88 -8.24
CA LYS A 38 3.19 8.14 -9.50
C LYS A 38 2.00 7.27 -9.88
N CYS A 39 1.36 6.67 -8.88
CA CYS A 39 0.46 5.55 -9.11
C CYS A 39 -0.90 5.71 -8.42
N GLY A 40 -1.09 6.77 -7.64
CA GLY A 40 -2.35 7.14 -6.97
C GLY A 40 -2.73 6.27 -5.77
N ARG A 41 -1.92 5.27 -5.40
CA ARG A 41 -2.21 4.44 -4.22
C ARG A 41 -1.82 5.20 -2.94
N VAL A 42 -2.60 5.02 -1.90
CA VAL A 42 -2.35 5.59 -0.58
C VAL A 42 -1.82 4.53 0.38
N SER A 43 -1.01 4.92 1.36
CA SER A 43 -0.61 4.03 2.45
C SER A 43 -0.30 4.80 3.73
N ASN A 44 -0.46 4.14 4.86
CA ASN A 44 0.05 4.61 6.15
C ASN A 44 1.58 4.49 6.28
N ASP A 45 2.24 3.77 5.37
CA ASP A 45 3.68 3.56 5.38
C ASP A 45 4.32 3.96 4.04
N LYS A 46 5.27 4.91 4.10
CA LYS A 46 5.93 5.43 2.90
C LYS A 46 6.72 4.38 2.12
N LYS A 47 7.23 3.33 2.79
CA LYS A 47 8.04 2.27 2.14
C LYS A 47 7.18 1.37 1.25
N ARG A 48 5.86 1.39 1.47
CA ARG A 48 4.87 0.65 0.69
C ARG A 48 4.50 1.37 -0.61
N LEU A 49 5.09 2.52 -0.92
CA LEU A 49 4.76 3.35 -2.09
C LEU A 49 5.98 3.55 -3.01
N CYS A 50 5.75 3.64 -4.33
CA CYS A 50 6.84 3.86 -5.30
C CYS A 50 7.44 5.28 -5.22
N LYS A 51 6.56 6.27 -5.05
CA LYS A 51 6.87 7.69 -4.92
C LYS A 51 5.95 8.28 -3.84
N PRO A 52 6.23 8.01 -2.56
CA PRO A 52 5.43 8.53 -1.46
C PRO A 52 5.55 10.05 -1.38
N GLU A 53 4.41 10.72 -1.31
CA GLU A 53 4.25 12.12 -0.94
C GLU A 53 3.40 12.15 0.33
N LYS A 54 3.73 13.02 1.28
CA LYS A 54 2.98 13.10 2.53
C LYS A 54 1.62 13.75 2.26
N LEU A 55 0.55 13.17 2.80
CA LEU A 55 -0.75 13.82 2.86
C LEU A 55 -0.70 14.75 4.08
N ASP A 56 -0.47 16.04 3.83
CA ASP A 56 -0.65 17.10 4.83
C ASP A 56 -2.15 17.48 4.83
N ASP A 57 -2.72 17.64 6.02
CA ASP A 57 -4.10 18.12 6.26
C ASP A 57 -4.11 19.64 6.41
#